data_AF-A0A2W4QZ46-F1
#
_entry.id   AF-A0A2W4QZ46-F1
#
_cell.length_a   1.000
_cell.length_b   1.000
_cell.length_c   1.000
_cell.angle_alpha   90.00
_cell.angle_beta   90.00
_cell.angle_gamma   90.00
#
_symmetry.space_group_name_H-M   'P 1'
#
loop_
_entity.id
_entity.type
_entity.pdbx_description
1 polymer ?
#
loop_
_entity_poly.entity_id
_entity_poly.type
_entity_poly.pdbx_seq_one_letter_code
_entity_poly.pdbx_strand_id
1 'polypeptide(L)' 'MSTYKIEIPESIKKDLQMFADRKHITLEEASARAFALLAIANTVSEQNNTLGVITKSKSADETSKVVGEITGV' A
#
# COMPACT_ATOMS: atom_id res chain seq x y z
N MET A 1 -17.56 -5.24 15.97
CA MET A 1 -16.60 -4.50 15.12
C MET A 1 -16.92 -3.02 15.25
N SER A 2 -15.94 -2.17 15.53
CA SER A 2 -16.13 -0.72 15.59
C SER A 2 -16.03 -0.15 14.17
N THR A 3 -17.01 0.64 13.76
CA THR A 3 -16.98 1.33 12.45
C THR A 3 -16.41 2.73 12.63
N TYR A 4 -15.37 3.05 11.87
CA TYR A 4 -14.76 4.37 11.84
C TYR A 4 -15.16 5.08 10.55
N LYS A 5 -15.46 6.38 10.64
CA LYS A 5 -15.67 7.24 9.47
C LYS A 5 -14.42 8.07 9.27
N ILE A 6 -13.86 8.02 8.07
CA ILE A 6 -12.65 8.75 7.70
C ILE A 6 -13.00 9.57 6.47
N GLU A 7 -12.80 10.88 6.55
CA GLU A 7 -12.93 11.77 5.40
C GLU A 7 -11.61 11.75 4.64
N ILE A 8 -11.66 11.33 3.38
CA ILE A 8 -10.53 11.34 2.46
C ILE A 8 -10.88 12.17 1.22
N PRO A 9 -9.89 12.78 0.54
CA PRO A 9 -10.12 13.48 -0.72
C PRO A 9 -10.84 12.58 -1.75
N GLU A 10 -11.77 13.18 -2.50
CA GLU A 10 -12.58 12.46 -3.49
C GLU A 10 -11.72 11.81 -4.61
N SER A 11 -10.54 12.38 -4.89
CA SER A 11 -9.56 11.77 -5.81
C SER A 11 -9.09 10.41 -5.30
N ILE A 12 -8.70 10.30 -4.03
CA ILE A 12 -8.23 9.05 -3.42
C ILE A 12 -9.36 8.03 -3.35
N LYS A 13 -10.59 8.48 -3.06
CA LYS A 13 -11.77 7.60 -3.06
C LYS A 13 -12.02 6.98 -4.44
N LYS A 14 -11.86 7.76 -5.51
CA LYS A 14 -11.95 7.25 -6.89
C LYS A 14 -10.85 6.25 -7.19
N ASP A 15 -9.61 6.50 -6.78
CA ASP A 15 -8.50 5.58 -6.98
C ASP A 15 -8.73 4.24 -6.24
N LEU A 16 -9.21 4.30 -5.00
CA LEU A 16 -9.57 3.12 -4.21
C LEU A 16 -10.74 2.35 -4.85
N GLN A 17 -11.75 3.04 -5.36
CA GLN A 17 -12.86 2.40 -6.07
C GLN A 17 -12.39 1.71 -7.34
N MET A 18 -11.56 2.37 -8.16
CA MET A 18 -10.98 1.77 -9.35
C MET A 18 -10.13 0.53 -9.03
N PHE A 19 -9.38 0.56 -7.93
CA PHE A 19 -8.63 -0.60 -7.46
C PHE A 19 -9.56 -1.74 -7.01
N ALA A 20 -10.61 -1.40 -6.26
CA ALA A 20 -11.61 -2.36 -5.79
C ALA A 20 -12.28 -3.08 -6.97
N ASP A 21 -12.71 -2.30 -7.98
CA ASP A 21 -13.33 -2.81 -9.21
C ASP A 21 -12.38 -3.75 -9.97
N ARG A 22 -11.12 -3.34 -10.16
CA ARG A 22 -10.09 -4.14 -10.86
C ARG A 22 -9.75 -5.45 -10.15
N LYS A 23 -9.87 -5.48 -8.82
CA LYS A 23 -9.55 -6.65 -8.00
C LYS A 23 -10.79 -7.45 -7.61
N HIS A 24 -11.98 -7.04 -8.06
CA HIS A 24 -13.26 -7.65 -7.69
C HIS A 24 -13.44 -7.77 -6.17
N ILE A 25 -13.03 -6.74 -5.44
CA ILE A 25 -13.19 -6.63 -3.97
C ILE A 25 -14.06 -5.42 -3.61
N THR A 26 -14.48 -5.33 -2.35
CA THR A 26 -15.26 -4.17 -1.89
C THR A 26 -14.37 -2.95 -1.64
N LEU A 27 -14.98 -1.76 -1.60
CA LEU A 27 -14.28 -0.52 -1.27
C LEU A 27 -13.72 -0.55 0.16
N GLU A 28 -14.42 -1.19 1.09
CA GLU A 28 -13.97 -1.37 2.48
C GLU A 28 -12.69 -2.22 2.54
N GLU A 29 -12.66 -3.33 1.80
CA GLU A 29 -11.49 -4.20 1.71
C GLU A 29 -10.29 -3.49 1.05
N ALA A 30 -10.55 -2.75 -0.03
CA ALA A 30 -9.52 -1.92 -0.67
C ALA A 30 -8.97 -0.86 0.30
N SER A 31 -9.84 -0.21 1.07
CA SER A 31 -9.47 0.79 2.07
C SER A 31 -8.65 0.15 3.20
N ALA A 32 -9.08 -1.00 3.73
CA ALA A 32 -8.37 -1.73 4.77
C ALA A 32 -6.94 -2.10 4.33
N ARG A 33 -6.76 -2.53 3.09
CA ARG A 33 -5.43 -2.82 2.51
C ARG A 33 -4.58 -1.57 2.40
N ALA A 34 -5.15 -0.45 1.94
CA ALA A 34 -4.43 0.82 1.87
C ALA A 34 -3.97 1.31 3.25
N PHE A 35 -4.85 1.20 4.27
CA PHE A 35 -4.50 1.52 5.66
C PHE A 35 -3.39 0.62 6.21
N ALA A 36 -3.44 -0.69 5.92
CA ALA A 36 -2.40 -1.62 6.33
C ALA A 36 -1.03 -1.23 5.73
N LEU A 37 -0.98 -0.86 4.45
CA LEU A 37 0.24 -0.41 3.79
C LEU A 37 0.78 0.89 4.41
N LEU A 38 -0.08 1.85 4.73
CA LEU A 38 0.31 3.09 5.41
C LEU A 38 0.85 2.83 6.82
N ALA A 39 0.22 1.94 7.58
CA ALA A 39 0.69 1.57 8.92
C ALA A 39 2.09 0.91 8.88
N ILE A 40 2.31 0.03 7.90
CA ILE A 40 3.62 -0.58 7.66
C ILE A 40 4.63 0.49 7.25
N ALA A 41 4.28 1.38 6.32
CA ALA A 41 5.16 2.46 5.87
C ALA A 41 5.59 3.37 7.03
N ASN A 42 4.67 3.73 7.94
CA ASN A 42 4.98 4.51 9.13
C ASN A 42 5.95 3.77 10.06
N THR A 43 5.70 2.48 10.32
CA THR A 43 6.58 1.64 11.16
C THR A 43 8.00 1.55 10.57
N VAL A 44 8.10 1.41 9.25
CA VAL A 44 9.38 1.36 8.52
C VAL A 44 10.08 2.73 8.58
N SER A 45 9.34 3.83 8.44
CA SER A 45 9.87 5.20 8.55
C SER A 45 10.40 5.51 9.96
N GLU A 46 9.77 5.04 11.02
CA GLU A 46 10.25 5.20 12.40
C GLU A 46 11.63 4.54 12.63
N GLN A 47 11.97 3.56 11.81
CA GLN A 47 13.26 2.88 11.82
C GLN A 47 14.30 3.52 10.88
N ASN A 48 14.02 4.73 10.37
CA ASN A 48 14.80 5.43 9.33
C ASN A 48 14.93 4.65 8.02
N ASN A 49 13.95 3.79 7.71
CA ASN A 49 13.90 3.03 6.46
C ASN A 49 12.79 3.58 5.55
N THR A 50 12.87 3.30 4.25
CA THR A 50 11.84 3.68 3.27
C THR A 50 11.22 2.43 2.64
N LEU A 51 9.89 2.37 2.59
CA LEU A 51 9.17 1.33 1.86
C LEU A 51 9.27 1.62 0.35
N GLY A 52 9.72 0.64 -0.43
CA GLY A 52 9.83 0.73 -1.88
C GLY A 52 9.31 -0.55 -2.55
N VAL A 53 8.85 -0.43 -3.80
CA VAL A 53 8.48 -1.59 -4.62
C VAL A 53 9.72 -2.03 -5.40
N ILE A 54 10.25 -3.22 -5.12
CA ILE A 54 11.29 -3.82 -5.97
C ILE A 54 10.60 -4.52 -7.14
N THR A 55 10.56 -3.88 -8.30
CA THR A 55 10.31 -4.60 -9.55
C THR A 55 11.61 -5.30 -9.95
N LYS A 56 11.63 -6.64 -9.93
CA LYS A 56 12.77 -7.43 -10.45
C LYS A 56 12.88 -7.24 -11.97
N SER A 57 13.49 -6.14 -12.41
CA SER A 57 14.06 -6.02 -13.76
C SER A 57 15.40 -6.77 -13.81
N LYS A 58 15.76 -7.31 -14.99
CA LYS A 58 16.97 -8.12 -15.24
C LYS A 58 18.34 -7.44 -15.00
N SER A 59 18.38 -6.30 -14.31
CA SER A 59 19.59 -5.55 -13.98
C SER A 59 19.49 -5.03 -12.56
N ALA A 60 20.08 -5.78 -11.64
CA ALA A 60 20.24 -5.41 -10.24
C ALA A 60 21.28 -4.29 -10.15
N ASP A 61 20.90 -3.16 -9.56
CA ASP A 61 21.85 -2.18 -9.02
C ASP A 61 21.59 -2.08 -7.52
N GLU A 62 22.54 -2.61 -6.75
CA GLU A 62 22.44 -2.98 -5.33
C GLU A 62 22.76 -1.81 -4.37
N THR A 63 22.02 -0.69 -4.43
CA THR A 63 22.29 0.44 -3.50
C THR A 63 21.12 0.88 -2.63
N SER A 64 19.98 0.21 -2.70
CA SER A 64 18.87 0.44 -1.77
C SER A 64 18.58 -0.83 -0.98
N LYS A 65 18.87 -0.81 0.32
CA LYS A 65 18.58 -1.91 1.24
C LYS A 65 17.06 -1.94 1.49
N VAL A 66 16.31 -2.50 0.54
CA VAL A 66 14.86 -2.61 0.64
C VAL A 66 14.51 -3.74 1.61
N VAL A 67 13.86 -3.39 2.71
CA VAL A 67 13.55 -4.28 3.84
C VAL A 67 12.16 -4.93 3.78
N GLY A 68 11.45 -4.81 2.65
CA GLY A 68 10.15 -5.45 2.47
C GLY A 68 9.83 -5.78 1.01
N GLU A 69 9.55 -7.05 0.73
CA GLU A 69 9.05 -7.54 -0.57
C GLU A 69 7.54 -7.73 -0.46
N ILE A 70 6.75 -6.92 -1.19
CA ILE A 70 5.32 -7.20 -1.40
C ILE A 70 5.22 -8.03 -2.68
N THR A 71 5.22 -9.36 -2.55
CA THR A 71 4.99 -10.27 -3.66
C THR A 71 3.50 -10.26 -4.01
N GLY A 72 3.14 -9.80 -5.20
CA GLY A 72 1.78 -9.90 -5.72
C GLY A 72 1.51 -11.33 -6.21
N VAL A 73 0.44 -11.96 -5.71
CA VAL A 73 -0.19 -13.13 -6.32
C VAL A 73 -1.27 -12.66 -7.30
#